data_AF-A0AAE9N4K2-F1
#
_entry.id   AF-A0AAE9N4K2-F1
#
_cell.length_a   1.000
_cell.length_b   1.000
_cell.length_c   1.000
_cell.angle_alpha   90.00
_cell.angle_beta   90.00
_cell.angle_gamma   90.00
#
_symmetry.space_group_name_H-M   'P 1'
#
loop_
_entity.id
_entity.type
_entity.pdbx_description
1 polymer ?
#
loop_
_entity_poly.entity_id
_entity_poly.type
_entity_poly.pdbx_seq_one_letter_code
_entity_poly.pdbx_strand_id
1 'polypeptide(L)'
;MCQVVTAPASLNFRKFAAIVAAIGTLFWLYTFYHIANVPQGDRSGFQWLAVFPLGMVFGAFFLPAWLLVAIGRLPRFTTALGLCGLIAFAIIWAQLLNEFPKS
;
A
#
# COMPACT_ATOMS: atom_id res chain seq x y z
N MET A 1 14.77 32.99 -36.39
CA MET A 1 14.04 31.77 -36.00
C MET A 1 14.27 31.53 -34.52
N CYS A 2 13.26 31.74 -33.67
CA CYS A 2 13.37 31.52 -32.23
C CYS A 2 12.94 30.07 -31.94
N GLN A 3 13.85 29.23 -31.48
CA GLN A 3 13.55 27.85 -31.11
C GLN A 3 12.78 27.85 -29.79
N VAL A 4 11.52 27.42 -29.82
CA VAL A 4 10.73 27.13 -28.61
C VAL A 4 11.32 25.85 -28.00
N VAL A 5 12.23 26.02 -27.05
CA VAL A 5 12.71 24.90 -26.23
C VAL A 5 11.55 24.48 -25.33
N THR A 6 10.80 23.45 -25.74
CA THR A 6 9.85 22.79 -24.86
C THR A 6 10.62 22.15 -23.72
N ALA A 7 10.52 22.73 -22.52
CA ALA A 7 11.09 22.13 -21.32
C ALA A 7 10.57 20.68 -21.17
N PRO A 8 11.43 19.70 -20.83
CA PRO A 8 10.99 18.33 -20.61
C PRO A 8 9.93 18.31 -19.50
N ALA A 9 8.82 17.62 -19.74
CA ALA A 9 7.75 17.47 -18.77
C ALA A 9 8.34 16.94 -17.45
N SER A 10 8.28 17.76 -16.39
CA SER A 10 8.82 17.38 -15.10
C SER A 10 8.02 16.20 -14.53
N LEU A 11 8.71 15.11 -14.19
CA LEU A 11 8.09 13.94 -13.56
C LEU A 11 7.35 14.39 -12.28
N ASN A 12 6.03 14.26 -12.30
CA ASN A 12 5.19 14.67 -11.18
C ASN A 12 5.20 13.57 -10.11
N PHE A 13 6.25 13.56 -9.29
CA PHE A 13 6.43 12.59 -8.20
C PHE A 13 5.25 12.56 -7.21
N ARG A 14 4.50 13.65 -7.07
CA ARG A 14 3.30 13.69 -6.22
C ARG A 14 2.21 12.79 -6.77
N LYS A 15 2.01 12.78 -8.10
CA LYS A 15 1.07 11.84 -8.76
C LYS A 15 1.53 10.39 -8.57
N PHE A 16 2.82 10.11 -8.74
CA PHE A 16 3.35 8.76 -8.50
C PHE A 16 3.16 8.31 -7.06
N ALA A 17 3.51 9.15 -6.08
CA ALA A 17 3.27 8.88 -4.67
C ALA A 17 1.79 8.63 -4.37
N ALA A 18 0.89 9.41 -4.96
CA ALA A 18 -0.56 9.22 -4.82
C ALA A 18 -1.02 7.87 -5.39
N ILE A 19 -0.53 7.50 -6.58
CA ILE A 19 -0.84 6.21 -7.21
C ILE A 19 -0.33 5.05 -6.36
N VAL A 20 0.91 5.11 -5.87
CA VAL A 20 1.48 4.07 -5.00
C VAL A 20 0.69 3.96 -3.70
N ALA A 21 0.32 5.08 -3.08
CA ALA A 21 -0.50 5.08 -1.88
C ALA A 21 -1.90 4.49 -2.12
N ALA A 22 -2.52 4.82 -3.26
CA ALA A 22 -3.80 4.27 -3.68
C ALA A 22 -3.73 2.75 -3.91
N ILE A 23 -2.71 2.25 -4.60
CA ILE A 23 -2.51 0.81 -4.82
C ILE A 23 -2.36 0.10 -3.47
N GLY A 24 -1.54 0.61 -2.55
CA GLY A 24 -1.40 -0.01 -1.24
C GLY A 24 -2.67 0.02 -0.40
N THR A 25 -3.47 1.08 -0.51
CA THR A 25 -4.79 1.17 0.15
C THR A 25 -5.76 0.14 -0.41
N LEU A 26 -5.83 0.02 -1.74
CA LEU A 26 -6.65 -1.00 -2.41
C LEU A 26 -6.19 -2.41 -2.05
N PHE A 27 -4.88 -2.63 -1.97
CA PHE A 27 -4.34 -3.93 -1.58
C PHE A 27 -4.69 -4.28 -0.14
N TRP A 28 -4.64 -3.31 0.78
CA TRP A 28 -5.11 -3.49 2.15
C TRP A 28 -6.62 -3.80 2.24
N LEU A 29 -7.45 -3.12 1.46
CA LEU A 29 -8.88 -3.45 1.39
C LEU A 29 -9.12 -4.85 0.83
N TYR A 30 -8.35 -5.25 -0.20
CA TYR A 30 -8.41 -6.59 -0.77
C TYR A 30 -8.06 -7.67 0.27
N THR A 31 -6.96 -7.49 1.02
CA THR A 31 -6.57 -8.49 2.03
C THR A 31 -7.58 -8.56 3.17
N PHE A 32 -8.13 -7.41 3.58
CA PHE A 32 -9.22 -7.36 4.56
C PHE A 32 -10.45 -8.11 4.07
N TYR A 33 -10.88 -7.85 2.83
CA TYR A 33 -11.99 -8.56 2.21
C TYR A 33 -11.72 -10.07 2.12
N HIS A 34 -10.52 -10.46 1.72
CA HIS A 34 -10.17 -11.87 1.62
C HIS A 34 -10.25 -12.55 3.00
N ILE A 35 -9.64 -11.97 4.03
CA ILE A 35 -9.65 -12.53 5.41
C ILE A 35 -11.08 -12.58 5.97
N ALA A 36 -11.89 -11.56 5.70
CA ALA A 36 -13.29 -11.53 6.15
C ALA A 36 -14.16 -12.63 5.52
N ASN A 37 -13.80 -13.09 4.32
CA ASN A 37 -14.50 -14.16 3.59
C ASN A 37 -13.86 -15.54 3.74
N VAL A 38 -12.71 -15.67 4.44
CA VAL A 38 -12.19 -16.99 4.80
C VAL A 38 -13.24 -17.66 5.70
N PRO A 39 -13.64 -18.92 5.40
CA PRO A 39 -14.55 -19.66 6.26
C PRO A 39 -14.03 -19.58 7.69
N GLN A 40 -14.89 -19.12 8.62
CA GLN A 40 -14.51 -19.08 10.03
C GLN A 40 -14.10 -20.50 10.39
N GLY A 41 -12.80 -20.73 10.63
CA GLY A 41 -12.25 -22.03 11.01
C GLY A 41 -12.85 -22.47 12.35
N ASP A 42 -12.06 -22.53 13.41
CA ASP A 42 -12.59 -22.91 14.73
C ASP A 42 -13.52 -21.85 15.38
N ARG A 43 -14.04 -20.86 14.62
CA ARG A 43 -14.86 -19.71 15.07
C ARG A 43 -14.25 -18.87 16.19
N SER A 44 -12.97 -19.06 16.47
CA SER A 44 -12.23 -18.38 17.52
C SER A 44 -11.90 -16.92 17.20
N GLY A 45 -12.09 -16.49 15.94
CA GLY A 45 -11.74 -15.14 15.49
C GLY A 45 -10.25 -14.92 15.29
N PHE A 46 -9.40 -15.94 15.43
CA PHE A 46 -7.95 -15.84 15.22
C PHE A 46 -7.57 -15.36 13.81
N GLN A 47 -8.45 -15.50 12.82
CA GLN A 47 -8.28 -14.90 11.50
C GLN A 47 -8.07 -13.37 11.55
N TRP A 48 -8.59 -12.69 12.57
CA TRP A 48 -8.41 -11.24 12.75
C TRP A 48 -7.02 -10.88 13.27
N LEU A 49 -6.25 -11.82 13.82
CA LEU A 49 -4.84 -11.58 14.16
C LEU A 49 -4.01 -11.34 12.89
N ALA A 50 -4.41 -11.90 11.75
CA ALA A 50 -3.77 -11.61 10.45
C ALA A 50 -4.00 -10.15 9.99
N VAL A 51 -5.11 -9.53 10.41
CA VAL A 51 -5.43 -8.14 10.06
C VAL A 51 -4.54 -7.15 10.81
N PHE A 52 -4.08 -7.50 12.02
CA PHE A 52 -3.20 -6.64 12.82
C PHE A 52 -1.88 -6.26 12.13
N PRO A 53 -1.03 -7.20 11.67
CA PRO A 53 0.22 -6.86 11.00
C PRO A 53 -0.01 -6.13 9.68
N LEU A 54 -1.02 -6.51 8.90
CA LEU A 54 -1.39 -5.81 7.65
C LEU A 54 -1.86 -4.37 7.92
N GLY A 55 -2.66 -4.18 8.97
CA GLY A 55 -3.10 -2.87 9.44
C GLY A 55 -1.94 -2.01 9.94
N MET A 56 -0.95 -2.60 10.62
CA MET A 56 0.26 -1.89 11.05
C MET A 56 1.09 -1.39 9.86
N VAL A 57 1.26 -2.21 8.81
CA VAL A 57 1.94 -1.75 7.58
C VAL A 57 1.14 -0.63 6.90
N PHE A 58 -0.18 -0.76 6.81
CA PHE A 58 -1.03 0.31 6.30
C PHE A 58 -0.85 1.62 7.08
N GLY A 59 -0.96 1.54 8.40
CA GLY A 59 -0.82 2.68 9.31
C GLY A 59 0.56 3.32 9.29
N ALA A 60 1.63 2.53 9.18
CA ALA A 60 3.00 3.03 9.25
C ALA A 60 3.52 3.60 7.91
N PHE A 61 3.05 3.08 6.78
CA PHE A 61 3.60 3.45 5.46
C PHE A 61 2.61 4.23 4.60
N PHE A 62 1.37 3.77 4.49
CA PHE A 62 0.40 4.30 3.53
C PHE A 62 -0.37 5.50 4.05
N LEU A 63 -0.72 5.52 5.34
CA LEU A 63 -1.33 6.67 5.99
C LEU A 63 -0.40 7.91 5.97
N PRO A 64 0.89 7.80 6.35
CA PRO A 64 1.84 8.91 6.21
C PRO A 64 2.10 9.28 4.76
N ALA A 65 2.07 8.31 3.84
CA ALA A 65 2.21 8.61 2.41
C ALA A 65 1.05 9.49 1.90
N TRP A 66 -0.20 9.17 2.26
CA TRP A 66 -1.36 9.99 1.93
C TRP A 66 -1.25 11.40 2.52
N LEU A 67 -0.83 11.53 3.77
CA LEU A 67 -0.65 12.82 4.43
C LEU A 67 0.41 13.68 3.69
N LEU A 68 1.55 13.08 3.35
CA LEU A 68 2.62 13.78 2.62
C LEU A 68 2.20 14.17 1.20
N VAL A 69 1.43 13.32 0.50
CA VAL A 69 0.82 13.64 -0.80
C VAL A 69 -0.15 14.82 -0.67
N ALA A 70 -0.98 14.85 0.37
CA ALA A 70 -1.97 15.90 0.58
C ALA A 70 -1.30 17.26 0.84
N ILE A 71 -0.29 17.28 1.71
CA ILE A 71 0.50 18.48 2.03
C ILE A 71 1.42 18.89 0.86
N GLY A 72 1.66 17.99 -0.10
CA GLY A 72 2.51 18.26 -1.26
C GLY A 72 4.00 18.35 -0.92
N ARG A 73 4.42 17.80 0.23
CA ARG A 73 5.81 17.85 0.69
C ARG A 73 6.58 16.57 0.35
N LEU A 74 7.85 16.75 -0.02
CA LEU A 74 8.83 15.68 -0.21
C LEU A 74 8.33 14.49 -1.08
N PRO A 75 7.77 14.73 -2.28
CA PRO A 75 7.09 13.70 -3.05
C PRO A 75 7.98 12.51 -3.46
N ARG A 76 9.31 12.71 -3.51
CA ARG A 76 10.28 11.61 -3.73
C ARG A 76 10.37 10.68 -2.52
N PHE A 77 10.45 11.27 -1.31
CA PHE A 77 10.45 10.49 -0.06
C PHE A 77 9.13 9.73 0.09
N THR A 78 8.01 10.39 -0.22
CA THR A 78 6.68 9.77 -0.19
C THR A 78 6.59 8.57 -1.14
N THR A 79 7.13 8.69 -2.35
CA THR A 79 7.19 7.58 -3.30
C THR A 79 8.04 6.43 -2.74
N ALA A 80 9.21 6.72 -2.19
CA ALA A 80 10.09 5.69 -1.62
C ALA A 80 9.45 4.99 -0.42
N LEU A 81 8.81 5.74 0.49
CA LEU A 81 8.09 5.22 1.64
C LEU A 81 6.93 4.32 1.19
N GLY A 82 6.13 4.78 0.22
CA GLY A 82 5.02 4.01 -0.33
C GLY A 82 5.47 2.70 -0.99
N LEU A 83 6.56 2.73 -1.76
CA LEU A 83 7.12 1.53 -2.39
C LEU A 83 7.67 0.54 -1.36
N CYS A 84 8.37 1.03 -0.34
CA CYS A 84 8.86 0.20 0.77
C CYS A 84 7.69 -0.47 1.50
N GLY A 85 6.64 0.30 1.81
CA GLY A 85 5.40 -0.21 2.37
C GLY A 85 4.76 -1.28 1.49
N LEU A 86 4.74 -1.09 0.17
CA LEU A 86 4.14 -2.04 -0.78
C LEU A 86 4.89 -3.37 -0.78
N ILE A 87 6.23 -3.34 -0.77
CA ILE A 87 7.06 -4.54 -0.72
C ILE A 87 6.85 -5.27 0.61
N ALA A 88 6.91 -4.56 1.74
CA ALA A 88 6.66 -5.15 3.05
C ALA A 88 5.27 -5.79 3.13
N PHE A 89 4.25 -5.10 2.62
CA PHE A 89 2.88 -5.60 2.57
C PHE A 89 2.78 -6.88 1.73
N ALA A 90 3.38 -6.90 0.55
CA ALA A 90 3.38 -8.06 -0.34
C ALA A 90 4.06 -9.29 0.29
N ILE A 91 5.18 -9.09 0.99
CA ILE A 91 5.89 -10.18 1.69
C ILE A 91 5.02 -10.76 2.79
N ILE A 92 4.46 -9.92 3.68
CA ILE A 92 3.61 -10.38 4.78
C ILE A 92 2.37 -11.09 4.24
N TRP A 93 1.76 -10.56 3.18
CA TRP A 93 0.61 -11.19 2.55
C TRP A 93 0.95 -12.56 1.93
N ALA A 94 2.10 -12.68 1.27
CA ALA A 94 2.55 -13.95 0.72
C ALA A 94 2.83 -14.99 1.81
N GLN A 95 3.36 -14.56 2.98
CA GLN A 95 3.53 -15.44 4.13
C GLN A 95 2.19 -15.94 4.66
N LEU A 96 1.23 -15.02 4.86
CA LEU A 96 -0.14 -15.34 5.28
C LEU A 96 -0.86 -16.30 4.32
N LEU A 97 -0.72 -16.09 3.00
CA LEU A 97 -1.31 -16.98 1.99
C LEU A 97 -0.78 -18.42 2.06
N ASN A 98 0.48 -18.61 2.50
CA ASN A 98 1.03 -19.96 2.69
C ASN A 98 0.51 -20.64 3.97
N GLU A 99 0.05 -19.86 4.95
CA GLU A 99 -0.53 -20.37 6.19
C GLU A 99 -2.01 -20.73 6.05
N PHE A 100 -2.73 -20.13 5.10
CA PHE A 100 -4.11 -20.49 4.86
C PHE A 100 -4.22 -21.91 4.26
N PRO A 101 -5.17 -22.74 4.76
CA PRO A 101 -5.39 -24.07 4.21
C PRO A 101 -5.76 -23.95 2.73
N LYS A 102 -4.99 -24.63 1.87
CA LYS A 102 -5.31 -24.76 0.46
C LYS A 102 -6.53 -25.68 0.37
N SER A 103 -7.63 -25.15 -0.17
CA SER A 103 -8.86 -25.91 -0.44
C SER A 103 -8.59 -27.13 -1.32
#